data_AF-A0A1I1XRT0-F1
#
_entry.id   AF-A0A1I1XRT0-F1
#
_cell.length_a   1.000
_cell.length_b   1.000
_cell.length_c   1.000
_cell.angle_alpha   90.00
_cell.angle_beta   90.00
_cell.angle_gamma   90.00
#
_symmetry.space_group_name_H-M   'P 1'
#
loop_
_entity.id
_entity.type
_entity.pdbx_description
1 polymer ?
#
loop_
_entity_poly.entity_id
_entity_poly.type
_entity_poly.pdbx_seq_one_letter_code
_entity_poly.pdbx_strand_id
1 'polypeptide(L)'
;MMVLLGAGTVTAAGARASDIAYTYNAKGERIAKTVDGVSTRFVYDERGHLISEISPKGSRTYIYLGDTLVSTVDTPASVGARSTVSYAAADHTGNPRVVSDSKGRVIWRNPYKANAWGEQPTLSNGYSLNVRSVGSYYDRETGLIYNMHRYVDPSVGRFMRADPLGIAGGVNPYAVVSNNPLNRIDPDGLRDIFVGGAADGTFRNVMDYYNDHRAQRPNSAYYSWKDLDGIVKDINNTAKHAPGDPINLIGHSWGGDTAAAAALEACGKVDLLITIDPVSRFNSRALQALSSSVGTWIDVNARGGSRFQRDNFIAGLGGGWNERPNGLAHSYIEDHTSSHGEFGDMMNASGPGINSPEQVLLGAPLVTPPFINR
;
A
#
# COMPACT_ATOMS: atom_id res chain seq x y z
N MET A 1 9.90 13.52 -12.72
CA MET A 1 9.95 12.47 -13.76
C MET A 1 10.99 11.46 -13.33
N MET A 2 10.58 10.43 -12.59
CA MET A 2 11.47 9.44 -12.00
C MET A 2 11.58 8.26 -12.96
N VAL A 3 12.69 8.18 -13.71
CA VAL A 3 13.01 7.00 -14.53
C VAL A 3 13.63 5.98 -13.57
N LEU A 4 12.90 4.92 -13.24
CA LEU A 4 13.53 3.75 -12.63
C LEU A 4 14.27 3.02 -13.77
N LEU A 5 15.58 3.22 -13.88
CA LEU A 5 16.43 2.37 -14.72
C LEU A 5 16.60 1.02 -14.01
N GLY A 6 15.56 0.19 -14.04
CA GLY A 6 15.71 -1.23 -13.84
C GLY A 6 16.28 -1.83 -15.11
N ALA A 7 17.61 -1.81 -15.29
CA ALA A 7 18.25 -2.67 -16.28
C ALA A 7 18.17 -4.12 -15.78
N GLY A 8 16.97 -4.72 -15.87
CA GLY A 8 16.73 -6.13 -15.58
C GLY A 8 16.89 -6.94 -16.86
N THR A 9 18.06 -7.57 -17.04
CA THR A 9 18.25 -8.57 -18.09
C THR A 9 17.61 -9.88 -17.65
N VAL A 10 16.38 -10.17 -18.11
CA VAL A 10 15.84 -11.55 -18.03
C VAL A 10 16.37 -12.30 -19.24
N THR A 11 17.47 -13.04 -19.05
CA THR A 11 17.99 -13.95 -20.08
C THR A 11 17.37 -15.33 -19.89
N ALA A 12 16.30 -15.62 -20.61
CA ALA A 12 16.01 -17.00 -20.99
C ALA A 12 17.11 -17.42 -21.97
N ALA A 13 17.84 -18.51 -21.68
CA ALA A 13 18.94 -19.00 -22.50
C ALA A 13 18.52 -19.09 -23.99
N GLY A 14 19.08 -18.22 -24.83
CA GLY A 14 18.87 -18.20 -26.28
C GLY A 14 17.92 -17.13 -26.85
N ALA A 15 17.26 -16.32 -26.02
CA ALA A 15 16.44 -15.19 -26.50
C ALA A 15 17.19 -13.86 -26.39
N ARG A 16 16.94 -12.94 -27.34
CA ARG A 16 17.43 -11.55 -27.27
C ARG A 16 16.90 -10.94 -25.96
N ALA A 17 17.77 -10.32 -25.16
CA ALA A 17 17.34 -9.64 -23.95
C ALA A 17 16.40 -8.49 -24.35
N SER A 18 15.17 -8.51 -23.83
CA SER A 18 14.25 -7.38 -24.01
C SER A 18 14.68 -6.22 -23.13
N ASP A 19 14.65 -5.01 -23.68
CA ASP A 19 14.87 -3.79 -22.92
C ASP A 19 13.58 -3.45 -22.16
N ILE A 20 13.58 -3.65 -20.85
CA ILE A 20 12.41 -3.46 -19.98
C ILE A 20 12.70 -2.30 -19.02
N ALA A 21 11.76 -1.36 -18.91
CA ALA A 21 11.82 -0.29 -17.91
C ALA A 21 10.44 -0.08 -17.29
N TYR A 22 10.41 0.20 -15.98
CA TYR A 22 9.20 0.48 -15.22
C TYR A 22 9.29 1.86 -14.57
N THR A 23 8.18 2.60 -14.56
CA THR A 23 8.08 3.94 -13.97
C THR A 23 6.98 3.93 -12.94
N TYR A 24 7.24 4.52 -11.77
CA TYR A 24 6.34 4.52 -10.63
C TYR A 24 5.98 5.95 -10.22
N ASN A 25 4.78 6.13 -9.65
CA ASN A 25 4.42 7.38 -8.99
C ASN A 25 4.92 7.39 -7.52
N ALA A 26 4.63 8.47 -6.80
CA ALA A 26 5.05 8.62 -5.41
C ALA A 26 4.33 7.64 -4.45
N LYS A 27 3.19 7.06 -4.84
CA LYS A 27 2.51 5.99 -4.10
C LYS A 27 3.16 4.61 -4.31
N GLY A 28 4.20 4.51 -5.15
CA GLY A 28 4.79 3.24 -5.54
C GLY A 28 3.97 2.48 -6.59
N GLU A 29 2.91 3.07 -7.14
CA GLU A 29 2.12 2.45 -8.21
C GLU A 29 2.86 2.61 -9.55
N ARG A 30 2.94 1.52 -10.32
CA ARG A 30 3.57 1.54 -11.65
C ARG A 30 2.71 2.30 -12.66
N ILE A 31 3.09 3.53 -12.98
CA ILE A 31 2.39 4.39 -13.96
C ILE A 31 2.80 4.17 -15.41
N ALA A 32 3.95 3.52 -15.67
CA ALA A 32 4.29 3.09 -17.02
C ALA A 32 5.22 1.87 -17.05
N LYS A 33 5.17 1.14 -18.15
CA LYS A 33 6.20 0.18 -18.54
C LYS A 33 6.61 0.39 -19.99
N THR A 34 7.86 0.14 -20.30
CA THR A 34 8.40 0.16 -21.66
C THR A 34 9.08 -1.17 -21.91
N VAL A 35 8.65 -1.88 -22.95
CA VAL A 35 9.24 -3.15 -23.38
C VAL A 35 9.64 -3.00 -24.84
N ASP A 36 10.94 -3.12 -25.12
CA ASP A 36 11.51 -2.99 -26.47
C ASP A 36 11.06 -1.71 -27.18
N GLY A 37 11.07 -0.59 -26.44
CA GLY A 37 10.67 0.74 -26.91
C GLY A 37 9.15 0.98 -26.98
N VAL A 38 8.32 -0.03 -26.72
CA VAL A 38 6.86 0.12 -26.68
C VAL A 38 6.42 0.46 -25.26
N SER A 39 5.88 1.66 -25.07
CA SER A 39 5.41 2.13 -23.75
C SER A 39 3.92 1.89 -23.56
N THR A 40 3.56 1.32 -22.40
CA THR A 40 2.20 1.23 -21.88
C THR A 40 2.12 2.08 -20.62
N ARG A 41 1.12 2.97 -20.52
CA ARG A 41 0.80 3.74 -19.32
C ARG A 41 -0.31 3.08 -18.54
N PHE A 42 -0.26 3.23 -17.22
CA PHE A 42 -1.23 2.70 -16.29
C PHE A 42 -1.88 3.86 -15.54
N VAL A 43 -3.18 3.76 -15.31
CA VAL A 43 -3.98 4.74 -14.57
C VAL A 43 -4.69 4.01 -13.44
N TYR A 44 -4.58 4.56 -12.23
CA TYR A 44 -5.18 4.00 -11.03
C TYR A 44 -6.28 4.93 -10.51
N ASP A 45 -7.27 4.36 -9.81
CA ASP A 45 -8.20 5.16 -9.01
C ASP A 45 -7.61 5.51 -7.64
N GLU A 46 -8.40 6.18 -6.79
CA GLU A 46 -7.94 6.60 -5.47
C GLU A 46 -7.67 5.43 -4.52
N ARG A 47 -8.31 4.27 -4.77
CA ARG A 47 -8.20 3.04 -3.99
C ARG A 47 -7.07 2.12 -4.49
N GLY A 48 -6.34 2.53 -5.52
CA GLY A 48 -5.23 1.78 -6.10
C GLY A 48 -5.66 0.68 -7.07
N HIS A 49 -6.91 0.68 -7.55
CA HIS A 49 -7.29 -0.23 -8.63
C HIS A 49 -6.75 0.27 -9.96
N LEU A 50 -6.16 -0.64 -10.76
CA LEU A 50 -5.76 -0.31 -12.13
C LEU A 50 -7.01 -0.12 -12.99
N ILE A 51 -7.38 1.12 -13.29
CA ILE A 51 -8.59 1.45 -14.06
C ILE A 51 -8.33 1.60 -15.56
N SER A 52 -7.08 1.82 -16.01
CA SER A 52 -6.78 1.84 -17.44
C SER A 52 -5.34 1.51 -17.81
N GLU A 53 -5.19 0.83 -18.95
CA GLU A 53 -3.94 0.70 -19.69
C GLU A 53 -4.02 1.45 -21.01
N ILE A 54 -2.98 2.21 -21.36
CA ILE A 54 -2.93 2.99 -22.59
C ILE A 54 -1.63 2.68 -23.31
N SER A 55 -1.73 2.21 -24.55
CA SER A 55 -0.59 1.86 -25.40
C SER A 55 -0.78 2.43 -26.82
N PRO A 56 0.24 2.37 -27.70
CA PRO A 56 0.08 2.74 -29.10
C PRO A 56 -1.01 1.95 -29.85
N LYS A 57 -1.43 0.79 -29.33
CA LYS A 57 -2.49 -0.04 -29.94
C LYS A 57 -3.91 0.40 -29.55
N GLY A 58 -4.03 1.25 -28.54
CA GLY A 58 -5.31 1.66 -27.96
C GLY A 58 -5.28 1.63 -26.44
N SER A 59 -6.45 1.76 -25.84
CA SER A 59 -6.65 1.69 -24.40
C SER A 59 -7.53 0.52 -23.99
N ARG A 60 -7.29 0.03 -22.78
CA ARG A 60 -8.22 -0.81 -22.04
C ARG A 60 -8.66 -0.06 -20.80
N THR A 61 -9.95 -0.08 -20.51
CA THR A 61 -10.52 0.34 -19.23
C THR A 61 -10.97 -0.88 -18.45
N TYR A 62 -10.71 -0.89 -17.15
CA TYR A 62 -11.13 -1.92 -16.21
C TYR A 62 -12.30 -1.42 -15.36
N ILE A 63 -13.33 -2.26 -15.19
CA ILE A 63 -14.54 -1.93 -14.42
C ILE A 63 -14.65 -2.92 -13.26
N TYR A 64 -14.67 -2.37 -12.05
CA TYR A 64 -14.72 -3.13 -10.81
C TYR A 64 -16.07 -3.00 -10.11
N LEU A 65 -16.48 -4.06 -9.42
CA LEU A 65 -17.54 -4.06 -8.41
C LEU A 65 -16.89 -4.37 -7.06
N GLY A 66 -16.77 -3.36 -6.20
CA GLY A 66 -15.86 -3.45 -5.05
C GLY A 66 -14.43 -3.62 -5.57
N ASP A 67 -13.72 -4.64 -5.08
CA ASP A 67 -12.36 -4.99 -5.54
C ASP A 67 -12.35 -6.05 -6.66
N THR A 68 -13.52 -6.50 -7.11
CA THR A 68 -13.64 -7.57 -8.11
C THR A 68 -13.76 -7.00 -9.52
N LEU A 69 -12.86 -7.39 -10.42
CA LEU A 69 -12.97 -7.05 -11.84
C LEU A 69 -14.19 -7.74 -12.46
N VAL A 70 -15.12 -6.97 -13.01
CA VAL A 70 -16.36 -7.49 -13.63
C VAL A 70 -16.41 -7.25 -15.14
N SER A 71 -15.68 -6.27 -15.66
CA SER A 71 -15.70 -5.97 -17.09
C SER A 71 -14.46 -5.23 -17.56
N THR A 72 -14.18 -5.34 -18.86
CA THR A 72 -13.15 -4.56 -19.55
C THR A 72 -13.74 -3.92 -20.80
N VAL A 73 -13.30 -2.69 -21.10
CA VAL A 73 -13.63 -1.99 -22.35
C VAL A 73 -12.35 -1.75 -23.14
N ASP A 74 -12.22 -2.40 -24.29
CA ASP A 74 -11.08 -2.22 -25.20
C ASP A 74 -11.43 -1.23 -26.31
N THR A 75 -10.65 -0.16 -26.42
CA THR A 75 -10.80 0.89 -27.43
C THR A 75 -9.55 0.95 -28.32
N PRO A 76 -9.62 0.46 -29.57
CA PRO A 76 -8.48 0.50 -30.49
C PRO A 76 -8.05 1.94 -30.83
N ALA A 77 -6.76 2.16 -31.08
CA ALA A 77 -6.23 3.49 -31.45
C ALA A 77 -6.66 3.96 -32.86
N SER A 78 -7.10 3.04 -33.73
CA SER A 78 -7.50 3.36 -35.10
C SER A 78 -8.78 4.19 -35.14
N VAL A 79 -8.75 5.30 -35.89
CA VAL A 79 -9.90 6.20 -36.06
C VAL A 79 -11.11 5.44 -36.59
N GLY A 80 -12.25 5.59 -35.93
CA GLY A 80 -13.53 4.96 -36.32
C GLY A 80 -13.69 3.50 -35.87
N ALA A 81 -12.70 2.90 -35.19
CA ALA A 81 -12.88 1.59 -34.58
C ALA A 81 -13.84 1.67 -33.39
N ARG A 82 -14.65 0.62 -33.23
CA ARG A 82 -15.60 0.52 -32.12
C ARG A 82 -14.94 -0.10 -30.90
N SER A 83 -15.27 0.42 -29.72
CA SER A 83 -14.90 -0.21 -28.47
C SER A 83 -15.63 -1.55 -28.31
N THR A 84 -14.97 -2.49 -27.64
CA THR A 84 -15.54 -3.81 -27.32
C THR A 84 -15.61 -4.00 -25.82
N VAL A 85 -16.73 -4.57 -25.35
CA VAL A 85 -16.97 -4.85 -23.93
C VAL A 85 -16.85 -6.36 -23.72
N SER A 86 -16.08 -6.75 -22.72
CA SER A 86 -15.93 -8.15 -22.29
C SER A 86 -16.19 -8.26 -20.80
N TYR A 87 -16.73 -9.40 -20.37
CA TYR A 87 -17.19 -9.62 -19.00
C TYR A 87 -16.27 -10.60 -18.30
N ALA A 88 -15.80 -10.24 -17.11
CA ALA A 88 -14.90 -11.07 -16.32
C ALA A 88 -15.66 -11.77 -15.19
N ALA A 89 -15.31 -13.01 -14.93
CA ALA A 89 -15.72 -13.75 -13.74
C ALA A 89 -14.47 -14.12 -12.94
N ALA A 90 -14.42 -13.66 -11.70
CA ALA A 90 -13.34 -13.93 -10.76
C ALA A 90 -13.68 -15.08 -9.81
N ASP A 91 -12.65 -15.67 -9.19
CA ASP A 91 -12.82 -16.55 -8.05
C ASP A 91 -13.08 -15.75 -6.74
N HIS A 92 -13.21 -16.45 -5.62
CA HIS A 92 -13.48 -15.84 -4.31
C HIS A 92 -12.33 -15.00 -3.75
N THR A 93 -11.13 -15.06 -4.35
CA THR A 93 -9.98 -14.19 -4.02
C THR A 93 -9.90 -12.96 -4.93
N GLY A 94 -10.86 -12.79 -5.83
CA GLY A 94 -10.90 -11.70 -6.79
C GLY A 94 -10.01 -11.90 -8.02
N ASN A 95 -9.39 -13.07 -8.22
CA ASN A 95 -8.56 -13.34 -9.40
C ASN A 95 -9.44 -13.71 -10.61
N PRO A 96 -9.38 -12.96 -11.73
CA PRO A 96 -10.14 -13.28 -12.94
C PRO A 96 -9.81 -14.68 -13.50
N ARG A 97 -10.83 -15.53 -13.64
CA ARG A 97 -10.68 -16.91 -14.15
C ARG A 97 -11.19 -17.09 -15.57
N VAL A 98 -12.20 -16.33 -15.94
CA VAL A 98 -12.85 -16.42 -17.25
C VAL A 98 -13.18 -15.01 -17.73
N VAL A 99 -12.97 -14.75 -19.02
CA VAL A 99 -13.55 -13.60 -19.70
C VAL A 99 -14.39 -14.07 -20.87
N SER A 100 -15.59 -13.49 -21.01
CA SER A 100 -16.50 -13.74 -22.12
C SER A 100 -16.79 -12.48 -22.94
N ASP A 101 -17.08 -12.66 -24.22
CA ASP A 101 -17.58 -11.60 -25.09
C ASP A 101 -19.04 -11.20 -24.77
N SER A 102 -19.58 -10.23 -25.50
CA SER A 102 -20.97 -9.77 -25.36
C SER A 102 -22.04 -10.79 -25.72
N LYS A 103 -21.66 -11.95 -26.28
CA LYS A 103 -22.55 -13.07 -26.58
C LYS A 103 -22.38 -14.22 -25.58
N GLY A 104 -21.61 -14.01 -24.50
CA GLY A 104 -21.34 -15.01 -23.48
C GLY A 104 -20.33 -16.09 -23.89
N ARG A 105 -19.62 -15.91 -25.01
CA ARG A 105 -18.60 -16.89 -25.44
C ARG A 105 -17.31 -16.62 -24.71
N VAL A 106 -16.70 -17.66 -24.15
CA VAL A 106 -15.43 -17.55 -23.45
C VAL A 106 -14.30 -17.23 -24.44
N ILE A 107 -13.60 -16.12 -24.22
CA ILE A 107 -12.49 -15.63 -25.04
C ILE A 107 -11.13 -15.74 -24.35
N TRP A 108 -11.14 -15.87 -23.02
CA TRP A 108 -9.94 -16.09 -22.23
C TRP A 108 -10.24 -16.86 -20.95
N ARG A 109 -9.31 -17.73 -20.53
CA ARG A 109 -9.34 -18.45 -19.27
C ARG A 109 -7.95 -18.49 -18.64
N ASN A 110 -7.91 -18.39 -17.32
CA ASN A 110 -6.74 -18.64 -16.48
C ASN A 110 -6.97 -19.91 -15.64
N PRO A 111 -6.64 -21.10 -16.16
CA PRO A 111 -6.92 -22.37 -15.49
C PRO A 111 -5.91 -22.64 -14.37
N TYR A 112 -6.38 -23.23 -13.27
CA TYR A 112 -5.52 -23.78 -12.23
C TYR A 112 -4.84 -25.08 -12.69
N LYS A 113 -3.62 -25.34 -12.20
CA LYS A 113 -3.05 -26.69 -12.10
C LYS A 113 -2.75 -27.00 -10.64
N ALA A 114 -3.40 -28.04 -10.09
CA ALA A 114 -3.02 -28.86 -8.92
C ALA A 114 -2.27 -28.24 -7.70
N ASN A 115 -2.22 -26.93 -7.53
CA ASN A 115 -1.97 -26.13 -6.32
C ASN A 115 -2.28 -24.65 -6.68
N ALA A 116 -2.14 -23.75 -5.72
CA ALA A 116 -2.82 -22.46 -5.76
C ALA A 116 -2.12 -21.32 -6.55
N TRP A 117 -0.92 -21.56 -7.09
CA TRP A 117 -0.19 -20.62 -7.96
C TRP A 117 0.39 -21.27 -9.22
N GLY A 118 0.15 -22.57 -9.43
CA GLY A 118 0.46 -23.29 -10.66
C GLY A 118 -0.45 -22.86 -11.82
N GLU A 119 -0.44 -21.57 -12.16
CA GLU A 119 -1.18 -21.04 -13.31
C GLU A 119 -0.72 -21.77 -14.57
N GLN A 120 -1.66 -22.33 -15.33
CA GLN A 120 -1.39 -22.77 -16.69
C GLN A 120 -1.25 -21.57 -17.61
N PRO A 121 -0.54 -21.71 -18.75
CA PRO A 121 -0.67 -20.74 -19.81
C PRO A 121 -2.14 -20.45 -20.09
N THR A 122 -2.49 -19.16 -20.14
CA THR A 122 -3.88 -18.77 -20.33
C THR A 122 -4.41 -19.33 -21.64
N LEU A 123 -5.59 -19.95 -21.62
CA LEU A 123 -6.27 -20.38 -22.83
C LEU A 123 -7.00 -19.18 -23.42
N SER A 124 -6.67 -18.81 -24.66
CA SER A 124 -7.16 -17.58 -25.27
C SER A 124 -7.38 -17.74 -26.77
N ASN A 125 -8.36 -17.04 -27.31
CA ASN A 125 -8.59 -16.89 -28.75
C ASN A 125 -8.03 -15.56 -29.31
N GLY A 126 -7.00 -14.99 -28.68
CA GLY A 126 -6.39 -13.72 -29.04
C GLY A 126 -6.62 -12.60 -28.02
N TYR A 127 -7.52 -12.80 -27.05
CA TYR A 127 -7.72 -11.87 -25.94
C TYR A 127 -6.65 -12.06 -24.85
N SER A 128 -6.05 -10.97 -24.38
CA SER A 128 -5.08 -10.99 -23.27
C SER A 128 -5.64 -10.29 -22.04
N LEU A 129 -5.56 -10.90 -20.86
CA LEU A 129 -5.78 -10.22 -19.57
C LEU A 129 -4.57 -10.41 -18.66
N ASN A 130 -4.05 -9.31 -18.14
CA ASN A 130 -2.86 -9.30 -17.28
C ASN A 130 -3.20 -9.03 -15.81
N VAL A 131 -4.30 -8.33 -15.51
CA VAL A 131 -4.80 -8.21 -14.12
C VAL A 131 -5.01 -9.61 -13.51
N ARG A 132 -4.65 -9.75 -12.22
CA ARG A 132 -4.79 -10.96 -11.40
C ARG A 132 -5.65 -10.64 -10.17
N SER A 133 -5.34 -11.22 -9.01
CA SER A 133 -5.93 -10.83 -7.71
C SER A 133 -5.78 -9.33 -7.45
N VAL A 134 -6.49 -8.82 -6.44
CA VAL A 134 -6.54 -7.38 -6.11
C VAL A 134 -5.13 -6.77 -6.10
N GLY A 135 -4.97 -5.63 -6.80
CA GLY A 135 -3.70 -4.91 -6.92
C GLY A 135 -2.62 -5.58 -7.78
N SER A 136 -2.88 -6.77 -8.33
CA SER A 136 -1.87 -7.60 -8.99
C SER A 136 -1.95 -7.58 -10.52
N TYR A 137 -0.80 -7.58 -11.19
CA TYR A 137 -0.66 -7.53 -12.65
C TYR A 137 0.44 -8.48 -13.14
N TYR A 138 0.11 -9.36 -14.09
CA TYR A 138 1.05 -10.29 -14.70
C TYR A 138 1.84 -9.65 -15.85
N ASP A 139 3.15 -9.52 -15.67
CA ASP A 139 4.08 -9.05 -16.69
C ASP A 139 4.55 -10.22 -17.55
N ARG A 140 3.96 -10.32 -18.75
CA ARG A 140 4.26 -11.38 -19.71
C ARG A 140 5.74 -11.41 -20.11
N GLU A 141 6.37 -10.24 -20.14
CA GLU A 141 7.77 -10.09 -20.53
C GLU A 141 8.76 -10.70 -19.53
N THR A 142 8.39 -10.80 -18.25
CA THR A 142 9.23 -11.39 -17.20
C THR A 142 8.69 -12.70 -16.64
N GLY A 143 7.39 -12.97 -16.83
CA GLY A 143 6.69 -14.06 -16.17
C GLY A 143 6.35 -13.78 -14.70
N LEU A 144 6.60 -12.57 -14.20
CA LEU A 144 6.36 -12.18 -12.81
C LEU A 144 4.98 -11.54 -12.65
N ILE A 145 4.44 -11.62 -11.44
CA ILE A 145 3.27 -10.85 -11.02
C ILE A 145 3.74 -9.64 -10.24
N TYR A 146 3.55 -8.45 -10.80
CA TYR A 146 3.61 -7.19 -10.07
C TYR A 146 2.49 -7.16 -9.04
N ASN A 147 2.81 -7.03 -7.76
CA ASN A 147 1.88 -6.95 -6.64
C ASN A 147 2.22 -5.65 -5.89
N MET A 148 1.93 -4.52 -6.55
CA MET A 148 2.29 -3.18 -6.12
C MET A 148 3.75 -3.06 -5.67
N HIS A 149 4.04 -3.16 -4.38
CA HIS A 149 5.36 -2.91 -3.85
C HIS A 149 6.31 -4.12 -4.01
N ARG A 150 5.80 -5.33 -4.31
CA ARG A 150 6.62 -6.54 -4.50
C ARG A 150 6.30 -7.28 -5.81
N TYR A 151 7.21 -8.16 -6.22
CA TYR A 151 7.03 -9.05 -7.36
C TYR A 151 6.96 -10.50 -6.90
N VAL A 152 5.98 -11.24 -7.39
CA VAL A 152 5.82 -12.68 -7.16
C VAL A 152 6.30 -13.45 -8.39
N ASP A 153 7.09 -14.49 -8.17
CA ASP A 153 7.34 -15.53 -9.17
C ASP A 153 6.29 -16.64 -8.99
N PRO A 154 5.30 -16.73 -9.89
CA PRO A 154 4.26 -17.74 -9.79
C PRO A 154 4.77 -19.16 -10.05
N SER A 155 5.92 -19.33 -10.72
CA SER A 155 6.47 -20.66 -11.03
C SER A 155 6.94 -21.39 -9.77
N VAL A 156 7.38 -20.65 -8.76
CA VAL A 156 7.79 -21.17 -7.44
C VAL A 156 6.84 -20.77 -6.31
N GLY A 157 5.86 -19.89 -6.57
CA GLY A 157 4.85 -19.46 -5.62
C GLY A 157 5.39 -18.56 -4.50
N ARG A 158 6.38 -17.71 -4.80
CA ARG A 158 7.13 -16.92 -3.79
C ARG A 158 7.34 -15.49 -4.23
N PHE A 159 7.48 -14.58 -3.28
CA PHE A 159 8.00 -13.24 -3.57
C PHE A 159 9.46 -13.36 -4.05
N MET A 160 9.84 -12.52 -5.00
CA MET A 160 11.21 -12.41 -5.53
C MET A 160 12.17 -11.73 -4.55
N ARG A 161 11.62 -11.12 -3.50
CA ARG A 161 12.34 -10.47 -2.41
C ARG A 161 11.81 -10.97 -1.08
N ALA A 162 12.68 -10.95 -0.08
CA ALA A 162 12.31 -11.27 1.28
C ALA A 162 11.26 -10.27 1.78
N ASP A 163 10.40 -10.75 2.66
CA ASP A 163 9.31 -10.03 3.27
C ASP A 163 9.94 -8.98 4.18
N PRO A 164 9.49 -7.70 4.09
CA PRO A 164 9.95 -6.62 4.95
C PRO A 164 9.94 -7.00 6.44
N LEU A 165 9.03 -7.89 6.84
CA LEU A 165 8.86 -8.36 8.22
C LEU A 165 9.94 -9.34 8.69
N GLY A 166 10.75 -9.88 7.78
CA GLY A 166 11.65 -10.98 8.06
C GLY A 166 10.90 -12.13 8.74
N ILE A 167 11.42 -12.62 9.87
CA ILE A 167 10.77 -13.69 10.64
C ILE A 167 9.48 -13.26 11.35
N ALA A 168 9.21 -11.96 11.51
CA ALA A 168 8.02 -11.45 12.16
C ALA A 168 6.76 -11.61 11.29
N GLY A 169 6.91 -11.70 9.96
CA GLY A 169 5.85 -12.03 9.01
C GLY A 169 5.63 -13.54 8.83
N GLY A 170 6.41 -14.34 9.56
CA GLY A 170 6.49 -15.78 9.45
C GLY A 170 7.92 -16.23 9.19
N VAL A 171 8.23 -17.46 9.61
CA VAL A 171 9.59 -18.03 9.49
C VAL A 171 10.13 -18.10 8.05
N ASN A 172 9.27 -17.95 7.04
CA ASN A 172 9.63 -17.90 5.65
C ASN A 172 9.35 -16.50 5.07
N PRO A 173 10.37 -15.65 4.91
CA PRO A 173 10.20 -14.30 4.40
C PRO A 173 9.91 -14.27 2.89
N TYR A 174 9.83 -15.38 2.18
CA TYR A 174 9.44 -15.34 0.75
C TYR A 174 8.04 -15.90 0.53
N ALA A 175 7.32 -16.23 1.61
CA ALA A 175 5.98 -16.79 1.53
C ALA A 175 5.01 -15.73 1.01
N VAL A 176 4.29 -16.05 -0.06
CA VAL A 176 3.13 -15.27 -0.48
C VAL A 176 1.98 -15.68 0.42
N VAL A 177 1.31 -14.72 1.05
CA VAL A 177 0.08 -14.90 1.85
C VAL A 177 0.15 -16.08 2.84
N SER A 178 1.28 -16.20 3.55
CA SER A 178 1.56 -17.27 4.53
C SER A 178 1.40 -18.70 3.97
N ASN A 179 1.69 -18.90 2.69
CA ASN A 179 1.44 -20.16 1.95
C ASN A 179 -0.03 -20.60 1.91
N ASN A 180 -0.99 -19.67 2.11
CA ASN A 180 -2.42 -19.96 2.07
C ASN A 180 -3.22 -19.03 1.12
N PRO A 181 -2.95 -19.08 -0.20
CA PRO A 181 -3.47 -18.15 -1.21
C PRO A 181 -4.85 -18.51 -1.72
N LEU A 182 -5.33 -19.71 -1.40
CA LEU A 182 -6.71 -20.08 -1.65
C LEU A 182 -7.61 -19.41 -0.64
N ASN A 183 -7.09 -18.78 0.41
CA ASN A 183 -7.91 -18.19 1.47
C ASN A 183 -7.48 -16.78 1.87
N ARG A 184 -6.40 -16.24 1.30
CA ARG A 184 -5.79 -14.96 1.70
C ARG A 184 -5.31 -14.17 0.48
N ILE A 185 -5.27 -12.85 0.63
CA ILE A 185 -4.78 -11.90 -0.37
C ILE A 185 -3.74 -10.96 0.28
N ASP A 186 -2.82 -10.43 -0.52
CA ASP A 186 -1.87 -9.36 -0.15
C ASP A 186 -2.01 -8.26 -1.22
N PRO A 187 -2.88 -7.25 -0.99
CA PRO A 187 -3.25 -6.29 -2.04
C PRO A 187 -2.16 -5.28 -2.41
N ASP A 188 -1.28 -4.93 -1.47
CA ASP A 188 -0.26 -3.88 -1.64
C ASP A 188 1.19 -4.38 -1.40
N GLY A 189 1.40 -5.44 -0.62
CA GLY A 189 2.75 -5.89 -0.28
C GLY A 189 3.48 -4.95 0.69
N LEU A 190 2.77 -4.15 1.50
CA LEU A 190 3.31 -3.14 2.44
C LEU A 190 3.39 -3.60 3.91
N ARG A 191 4.07 -2.80 4.75
CA ARG A 191 4.13 -2.92 6.23
C ARG A 191 3.56 -1.67 6.92
N ASP A 192 2.39 -1.84 7.54
CA ASP A 192 1.80 -0.84 8.44
C ASP A 192 2.06 -1.22 9.90
N ILE A 193 2.48 -0.26 10.73
CA ILE A 193 2.72 -0.45 12.16
C ILE A 193 1.79 0.46 12.95
N PHE A 194 0.88 -0.13 13.72
CA PHE A 194 -0.05 0.59 14.61
C PHE A 194 0.46 0.56 16.05
N VAL A 195 0.40 1.70 16.73
CA VAL A 195 0.80 1.85 18.13
C VAL A 195 -0.38 2.34 18.96
N GLY A 196 -0.91 1.46 19.81
CA GLY A 196 -2.06 1.75 20.66
C GLY A 196 -1.74 2.71 21.80
N GLY A 197 -2.66 3.60 22.13
CA GLY A 197 -2.53 4.58 23.23
C GLY A 197 -2.59 3.97 24.64
N ALA A 198 -2.44 4.83 25.66
CA ALA A 198 -2.31 4.41 27.07
C ALA A 198 -3.40 3.47 27.57
N ALA A 199 -4.63 3.72 27.13
CA ALA A 199 -5.82 2.99 27.53
C ALA A 199 -6.33 2.04 26.44
N ASP A 200 -5.56 1.79 25.39
CA ASP A 200 -5.97 0.94 24.27
C ASP A 200 -6.13 -0.53 24.65
N GLY A 201 -5.45 -0.99 25.71
CA GLY A 201 -5.71 -2.30 26.30
C GLY A 201 -7.11 -2.46 26.91
N THR A 202 -7.80 -1.35 27.19
CA THR A 202 -9.15 -1.31 27.76
C THR A 202 -10.19 -0.90 26.71
N PHE A 203 -9.95 0.21 26.00
CA PHE A 203 -10.91 0.77 25.04
C PHE A 203 -10.78 0.21 23.64
N ARG A 204 -9.60 -0.32 23.28
CA ARG A 204 -9.34 -1.02 22.03
C ARG A 204 -9.60 -0.20 20.76
N ASN A 205 -9.56 1.13 20.85
CA ASN A 205 -9.83 2.03 19.73
C ASN A 205 -8.87 1.79 18.55
N VAL A 206 -7.57 1.62 18.82
CA VAL A 206 -6.56 1.29 17.80
C VAL A 206 -6.55 -0.20 17.52
N MET A 207 -6.66 -1.04 18.56
CA MET A 207 -6.62 -2.50 18.41
C MET A 207 -7.76 -3.02 17.51
N ASP A 208 -8.98 -2.51 17.65
CA ASP A 208 -10.12 -2.96 16.87
C ASP A 208 -10.03 -2.43 15.43
N TYR A 209 -9.61 -1.17 15.24
CA TYR A 209 -9.29 -0.65 13.91
C TYR A 209 -8.20 -1.50 13.21
N TYR A 210 -7.12 -1.84 13.92
CA TYR A 210 -6.07 -2.72 13.43
C TYR A 210 -6.60 -4.11 13.08
N ASN A 211 -7.53 -4.67 13.86
CA ASN A 211 -8.09 -5.99 13.59
C ASN A 211 -8.94 -6.02 12.30
N ASP A 212 -9.68 -4.95 12.03
CA ASP A 212 -10.42 -4.78 10.79
C ASP A 212 -9.48 -4.54 9.61
N HIS A 213 -8.47 -3.70 9.81
CA HIS A 213 -7.44 -3.38 8.82
C HIS A 213 -6.62 -4.60 8.41
N ARG A 214 -6.13 -5.39 9.39
CA ARG A 214 -5.29 -6.56 9.12
C ARG A 214 -6.04 -7.69 8.41
N ALA A 215 -7.37 -7.71 8.47
CA ALA A 215 -8.18 -8.66 7.74
C ALA A 215 -8.01 -8.47 6.21
N GLN A 216 -7.70 -7.24 5.79
CA GLN A 216 -7.44 -6.86 4.41
C GLN A 216 -5.92 -6.70 4.14
N ARG A 217 -5.13 -6.37 5.18
CA ARG A 217 -3.67 -6.18 5.13
C ARG A 217 -2.95 -7.06 6.16
N PRO A 218 -2.76 -8.36 5.88
CA PRO A 218 -2.23 -9.31 6.87
C PRO A 218 -0.78 -9.03 7.32
N ASN A 219 -0.07 -8.15 6.60
CA ASN A 219 1.31 -7.76 6.92
C ASN A 219 1.38 -6.58 7.91
N SER A 220 0.27 -6.04 8.39
CA SER A 220 0.29 -5.01 9.44
C SER A 220 0.69 -5.57 10.80
N ALA A 221 1.27 -4.73 11.66
CA ALA A 221 1.56 -5.05 13.06
C ALA A 221 0.90 -4.07 14.02
N TYR A 222 0.73 -4.53 15.26
CA TYR A 222 0.28 -3.73 16.37
C TYR A 222 1.28 -3.84 17.53
N TYR A 223 1.62 -2.71 18.13
CA TYR A 223 2.41 -2.61 19.35
C TYR A 223 1.69 -1.79 20.42
N SER A 224 1.97 -2.08 21.68
CA SER A 224 1.60 -1.20 22.78
C SER A 224 2.51 0.02 22.79
N TRP A 225 2.00 1.20 23.19
CA TRP A 225 2.84 2.39 23.46
C TRP A 225 4.02 2.15 24.42
N LYS A 226 4.04 1.05 25.19
CA LYS A 226 5.17 0.73 26.06
C LYS A 226 6.32 0.03 25.34
N ASP A 227 6.13 -0.43 24.10
CA ASP A 227 7.06 -1.30 23.40
C ASP A 227 7.89 -0.55 22.34
N LEU A 228 8.55 0.53 22.77
CA LEU A 228 9.43 1.33 21.90
C LEU A 228 10.52 0.46 21.26
N ASP A 229 11.19 -0.38 22.05
CA ASP A 229 12.25 -1.27 21.57
C ASP A 229 11.76 -2.24 20.50
N GLY A 230 10.55 -2.80 20.67
CA GLY A 230 9.91 -3.66 19.68
C GLY A 230 9.67 -2.94 18.36
N ILE A 231 9.16 -1.72 18.41
CA ILE A 231 8.88 -0.89 17.24
C ILE A 231 10.19 -0.48 16.52
N VAL A 232 11.19 0.02 17.25
CA VAL A 232 12.50 0.41 16.70
C VAL A 232 13.18 -0.80 16.03
N LYS A 233 13.09 -1.97 16.67
CA LYS A 233 13.60 -3.21 16.11
C LYS A 233 12.86 -3.60 14.83
N ASP A 234 11.54 -3.44 14.77
CA ASP A 234 10.74 -3.70 13.58
C ASP A 234 11.16 -2.81 12.40
N ILE A 235 11.26 -1.50 12.64
CA ILE A 235 11.69 -0.50 11.64
C ILE A 235 13.12 -0.80 11.16
N ASN A 236 14.05 -1.05 12.08
CA ASN A 236 15.45 -1.33 11.75
C ASN A 236 15.62 -2.65 10.97
N ASN A 237 14.89 -3.69 11.35
CA ASN A 237 14.91 -4.95 10.61
C ASN A 237 14.36 -4.74 9.20
N THR A 238 13.27 -3.98 9.06
CA THR A 238 12.69 -3.63 7.78
C THR A 238 13.71 -2.91 6.89
N ALA A 239 14.34 -1.85 7.39
CA ALA A 239 15.33 -1.08 6.62
C ALA A 239 16.62 -1.85 6.30
N LYS A 240 17.05 -2.77 7.16
CA LYS A 240 18.25 -3.60 6.94
C LYS A 240 18.01 -4.68 5.89
N HIS A 241 16.82 -5.26 5.87
CA HIS A 241 16.54 -6.46 5.08
C HIS A 241 15.72 -6.18 3.81
N ALA A 242 15.10 -5.01 3.71
CA ALA A 242 14.36 -4.52 2.54
C ALA A 242 14.61 -3.01 2.31
N PRO A 243 15.86 -2.59 1.98
CA PRO A 243 16.15 -1.18 1.75
C PRO A 243 15.40 -0.67 0.51
N GLY A 244 14.34 0.13 0.74
CA GLY A 244 13.52 0.76 -0.29
C GLY A 244 12.01 0.52 -0.19
N ASP A 245 11.56 -0.40 0.66
CA ASP A 245 10.13 -0.66 0.87
C ASP A 245 9.56 0.31 1.92
N PRO A 246 8.41 0.96 1.66
CA PRO A 246 7.95 2.05 2.51
C PRO A 246 7.33 1.55 3.82
N ILE A 247 7.64 2.25 4.92
CA ILE A 247 7.11 1.96 6.26
C ILE A 247 6.09 3.01 6.68
N ASN A 248 4.88 2.56 6.98
CA ASN A 248 3.84 3.40 7.60
C ASN A 248 3.81 3.15 9.11
N LEU A 249 3.96 4.21 9.90
CA LEU A 249 3.94 4.16 11.36
C LEU A 249 2.84 5.07 11.89
N ILE A 250 1.87 4.50 12.59
CA ILE A 250 0.66 5.18 13.06
C ILE A 250 0.57 5.03 14.58
N GLY A 251 0.48 6.14 15.31
CA GLY A 251 0.36 6.12 16.76
C GLY A 251 -0.73 7.02 17.31
N HIS A 252 -1.50 6.53 18.27
CA HIS A 252 -2.57 7.27 18.95
C HIS A 252 -2.17 7.67 20.37
N SER A 253 -2.46 8.90 20.80
CA SER A 253 -2.26 9.32 22.19
C SER A 253 -0.79 9.11 22.60
N TRP A 254 -0.51 8.39 23.70
CA TRP A 254 0.84 8.00 24.11
C TRP A 254 1.55 7.09 23.08
N GLY A 255 0.78 6.37 22.27
CA GLY A 255 1.30 5.62 21.14
C GLY A 255 1.82 6.52 20.02
N GLY A 256 1.27 7.73 19.85
CA GLY A 256 1.79 8.74 18.93
C GLY A 256 3.16 9.26 19.34
N ASP A 257 3.36 9.51 20.63
CA ASP A 257 4.67 9.82 21.21
C ASP A 257 5.69 8.70 20.96
N THR A 258 5.28 7.47 21.24
CA THR A 258 6.12 6.28 21.06
C THR A 258 6.48 6.05 19.60
N ALA A 259 5.52 6.24 18.68
CA ALA A 259 5.75 6.16 17.24
C ALA A 259 6.78 7.21 16.77
N ALA A 260 6.66 8.46 17.23
CA ALA A 260 7.61 9.51 16.90
C ALA A 260 9.01 9.25 17.49
N ALA A 261 9.08 8.75 18.73
CA ALA A 261 10.34 8.31 19.32
C ALA A 261 10.98 7.19 18.50
N ALA A 262 10.20 6.18 18.09
CA ALA A 262 10.69 5.07 17.29
C ALA A 262 11.21 5.53 15.92
N ALA A 263 10.52 6.47 15.27
CA ALA A 263 10.94 7.04 14.00
C ALA A 263 12.25 7.85 14.11
N LEU A 264 12.54 8.45 15.26
CA LEU A 264 13.80 9.15 15.54
C LEU A 264 14.95 8.20 15.89
N GLU A 265 14.66 7.12 16.62
CA GLU A 265 15.65 6.16 17.12
C GLU A 265 16.03 5.10 16.09
N ALA A 266 15.11 4.76 15.18
CA ALA A 266 15.39 3.80 14.13
C ALA A 266 16.43 4.36 13.14
N CYS A 267 17.39 3.50 12.78
CA CYS A 267 18.28 3.69 11.64
C CYS A 267 17.52 3.52 10.30
N GLY A 268 16.36 2.88 10.32
CA GLY A 268 15.48 2.73 9.18
C GLY A 268 14.60 3.94 8.91
N LYS A 269 14.37 4.26 7.64
CA LYS A 269 13.53 5.38 7.24
C LYS A 269 12.05 5.01 7.42
N VAL A 270 11.31 5.81 8.17
CA VAL A 270 9.84 5.80 8.17
C VAL A 270 9.36 6.69 7.05
N ASP A 271 8.59 6.15 6.10
CA ASP A 271 8.13 6.90 4.93
C ASP A 271 6.89 7.72 5.23
N LEU A 272 6.00 7.20 6.09
CA LEU A 272 4.83 7.91 6.58
C LEU A 272 4.70 7.73 8.08
N LEU A 273 4.74 8.85 8.80
CA LEU A 273 4.39 8.92 10.22
C LEU A 273 3.04 9.61 10.37
N ILE A 274 2.13 8.98 11.10
CA ILE A 274 0.83 9.53 11.45
C ILE A 274 0.69 9.56 12.96
N THR A 275 0.52 10.75 13.52
CA THR A 275 0.32 10.95 14.95
C THR A 275 -1.11 11.42 15.19
N ILE A 276 -1.89 10.61 15.89
CA ILE A 276 -3.32 10.83 16.14
C ILE A 276 -3.54 11.27 17.59
N ASP A 277 -4.06 12.48 17.73
CA ASP A 277 -4.23 13.26 18.96
C ASP A 277 -3.20 12.90 20.04
N PRO A 278 -1.91 13.09 19.73
CA PRO A 278 -0.87 12.44 20.49
C PRO A 278 -0.55 13.24 21.78
N VAL A 279 -0.12 12.54 22.82
CA VAL A 279 0.17 13.15 24.14
C VAL A 279 1.62 12.89 24.55
N SER A 280 2.35 13.95 24.93
CA SER A 280 3.80 13.90 25.08
C SER A 280 4.40 15.08 25.85
N ARG A 281 5.66 14.94 26.27
CA ARG A 281 6.56 16.02 26.73
C ARG A 281 7.67 16.38 25.72
N PHE A 282 7.58 15.96 24.45
CA PHE A 282 8.57 16.30 23.42
C PHE A 282 8.83 17.81 23.37
N ASN A 283 10.11 18.18 23.38
CA ASN A 283 10.51 19.56 23.19
C ASN A 283 10.61 19.91 21.69
N SER A 284 10.56 21.20 21.36
CA SER A 284 10.52 21.67 19.97
C SER A 284 11.71 21.21 19.10
N ARG A 285 12.86 20.91 19.71
CA ARG A 285 14.06 20.45 18.99
C ARG A 285 13.90 19.02 18.48
N ALA A 286 13.28 18.14 19.27
CA ALA A 286 12.99 16.77 18.85
C ALA A 286 11.96 16.73 17.71
N LEU A 287 10.99 17.66 17.71
CA LEU A 287 9.97 17.75 16.66
C LEU A 287 10.53 18.25 15.32
N GLN A 288 11.49 19.17 15.35
CA GLN A 288 12.21 19.59 14.15
C GLN A 288 13.06 18.44 13.59
N ALA A 289 13.72 17.67 14.46
CA ALA A 289 14.44 16.48 14.03
C ALA A 289 13.49 15.45 13.41
N LEU A 290 12.31 15.25 13.99
CA LEU A 290 11.30 14.30 13.50
C LEU A 290 10.85 14.65 12.08
N SER A 291 10.50 15.92 11.86
CA SER A 291 10.11 16.44 10.54
C SER A 291 11.15 16.13 9.45
N SER A 292 12.45 16.16 9.80
CA SER A 292 13.54 15.86 8.86
C SER A 292 13.89 14.37 8.75
N SER A 293 13.40 13.53 9.66
CA SER A 293 13.79 12.12 9.78
C SER A 293 12.81 11.15 9.11
N VAL A 294 11.60 11.61 8.80
CA VAL A 294 10.55 10.82 8.14
C VAL A 294 10.23 11.36 6.74
N GLY A 295 9.69 10.50 5.87
CA GLY A 295 9.31 10.90 4.51
C GLY A 295 8.14 11.89 4.47
N THR A 296 7.07 11.59 5.20
CA THR A 296 5.94 12.48 5.44
C THR A 296 5.45 12.30 6.85
N TRP A 297 5.02 13.40 7.45
CA TRP A 297 4.48 13.44 8.80
C TRP A 297 3.12 14.13 8.75
N ILE A 298 2.08 13.38 9.09
CA ILE A 298 0.72 13.88 9.27
C ILE A 298 0.45 13.87 10.78
N ASP A 299 0.10 15.03 11.32
CA ASP A 299 -0.38 15.15 12.69
C ASP A 299 -1.86 15.52 12.67
N VAL A 300 -2.68 14.75 13.38
CA VAL A 300 -4.12 14.97 13.51
C VAL A 300 -4.43 15.27 14.97
N ASN A 301 -4.96 16.45 15.25
CA ASN A 301 -5.25 16.93 16.59
C ASN A 301 -6.77 17.03 16.79
N ALA A 302 -7.31 16.31 17.79
CA ALA A 302 -8.73 16.33 18.09
C ALA A 302 -9.12 17.60 18.86
N ARG A 303 -10.13 18.29 18.35
CA ARG A 303 -10.73 19.49 18.96
C ARG A 303 -12.25 19.34 19.16
N GLY A 304 -12.82 18.19 18.79
CA GLY A 304 -14.22 17.88 19.01
C GLY A 304 -14.53 17.52 20.47
N GLY A 305 -15.80 17.65 20.83
CA GLY A 305 -16.31 17.27 22.15
C GLY A 305 -16.02 18.27 23.27
N SER A 306 -16.62 18.02 24.44
CA SER A 306 -16.42 18.81 25.65
C SER A 306 -15.12 18.42 26.34
N ARG A 307 -14.39 19.38 26.93
CA ARG A 307 -13.22 19.09 27.80
C ARG A 307 -13.54 18.23 29.02
N PHE A 308 -14.83 18.05 29.32
CA PHE A 308 -15.34 17.22 30.41
C PHE A 308 -15.79 15.83 29.95
N GLN A 309 -15.77 15.52 28.65
CA GLN A 309 -15.86 14.14 28.18
C GLN A 309 -14.62 13.37 28.63
N ARG A 310 -14.83 12.10 28.99
CA ARG A 310 -13.83 11.26 29.68
C ARG A 310 -12.52 11.14 28.89
N ASP A 311 -12.62 11.03 27.57
CA ASP A 311 -11.46 10.83 26.69
C ASP A 311 -10.66 12.11 26.48
N ASN A 312 -11.36 13.25 26.31
CA ASN A 312 -10.73 14.58 26.24
C ASN A 312 -10.10 15.00 27.59
N PHE A 313 -10.65 14.52 28.71
CA PHE A 313 -10.03 14.69 30.02
C PHE A 313 -8.73 13.87 30.15
N ILE A 314 -8.70 12.63 29.64
CA ILE A 314 -7.49 11.79 29.61
C ILE A 314 -6.39 12.45 28.75
N ALA A 315 -6.74 13.02 27.59
CA ALA A 315 -5.82 13.81 26.78
C ALA A 315 -5.25 15.02 27.56
N GLY A 316 -6.12 15.74 28.28
CA GLY A 316 -5.73 16.87 29.12
C GLY A 316 -4.80 16.49 30.29
N LEU A 317 -4.90 15.26 30.82
CA LEU A 317 -4.01 14.74 31.86
C LEU A 317 -2.65 14.26 31.33
N GLY A 318 -2.62 13.72 30.10
CA GLY A 318 -1.40 13.24 29.45
C GLY A 318 -0.42 14.36 29.07
N GLY A 319 -0.92 15.61 29.02
CA GLY A 319 -0.18 16.74 28.46
C GLY A 319 -0.25 16.68 26.95
N GLY A 320 -0.98 17.64 26.35
CA GLY A 320 -1.07 17.70 24.90
C GLY A 320 0.30 17.93 24.29
N TRP A 321 0.55 17.28 23.16
CA TRP A 321 1.62 17.69 22.25
C TRP A 321 1.41 19.15 21.73
N ASN A 322 0.29 19.80 22.13
CA ASN A 322 -0.14 21.17 21.84
C ASN A 322 -0.19 21.43 20.32
N GLU A 323 -0.44 22.66 19.90
CA GLU A 323 -0.32 23.11 18.50
C GLU A 323 1.14 23.07 17.98
N ARG A 324 2.09 22.45 18.70
CA ARG A 324 3.52 22.49 18.36
C ARG A 324 3.88 21.77 17.06
N PRO A 325 3.20 20.67 16.67
CA PRO A 325 3.38 20.10 15.34
C PRO A 325 2.94 21.05 14.21
N ASN A 326 2.10 22.06 14.48
CA ASN A 326 1.72 23.06 13.49
C ASN A 326 2.94 23.85 13.00
N GLY A 327 3.23 23.77 11.70
CA GLY A 327 4.42 24.34 11.08
C GLY A 327 5.67 23.46 11.15
N LEU A 328 5.58 22.25 11.71
CA LEU A 328 6.66 21.24 11.72
C LEU A 328 6.25 19.94 11.02
N ALA A 329 5.02 19.47 11.23
CA ALA A 329 4.45 18.37 10.46
C ALA A 329 4.27 18.81 8.99
N HIS A 330 4.41 17.86 8.07
CA HIS A 330 4.18 18.11 6.65
C HIS A 330 2.70 18.44 6.39
N SER A 331 1.81 17.81 7.16
CA SER A 331 0.40 18.17 7.27
C SER A 331 -0.01 18.19 8.74
N TYR A 332 -0.67 19.26 9.17
CA TYR A 332 -1.30 19.38 10.48
C TYR A 332 -2.81 19.57 10.29
N ILE A 333 -3.59 18.71 10.94
CA ILE A 333 -5.05 18.66 10.81
C ILE A 333 -5.66 18.94 12.18
N GLU A 334 -6.49 19.97 12.27
CA GLU A 334 -7.34 20.18 13.43
C GLU A 334 -8.73 19.60 13.15
N ASP A 335 -9.03 18.46 13.76
CA ASP A 335 -10.32 17.81 13.64
C ASP A 335 -11.28 18.35 14.72
N HIS A 336 -12.15 19.27 14.32
CA HIS A 336 -13.15 19.85 15.22
C HIS A 336 -14.39 18.97 15.45
N THR A 337 -14.44 17.80 14.82
CA THR A 337 -15.59 16.89 14.90
C THR A 337 -15.34 15.73 15.85
N SER A 338 -14.13 15.17 15.83
CA SER A 338 -13.78 13.98 16.62
C SER A 338 -13.24 14.34 18.01
N SER A 339 -13.51 13.47 18.98
CA SER A 339 -12.95 13.48 20.33
C SER A 339 -11.68 12.60 20.40
N HIS A 340 -10.87 12.75 21.45
CA HIS A 340 -9.61 12.01 21.63
C HIS A 340 -9.73 10.49 21.46
N GLY A 341 -10.84 9.90 21.89
CA GLY A 341 -11.06 8.44 21.82
C GLY A 341 -11.46 7.93 20.43
N GLU A 342 -11.88 8.81 19.52
CA GLU A 342 -12.48 8.46 18.23
C GLU A 342 -11.39 8.25 17.16
N PHE A 343 -10.52 7.26 17.40
CA PHE A 343 -9.37 6.96 16.53
C PHE A 343 -9.78 6.75 15.07
N GLY A 344 -10.82 5.95 14.82
CA GLY A 344 -11.30 5.69 13.46
C GLY A 344 -11.78 6.94 12.74
N ASP A 345 -12.44 7.86 13.45
CA ASP A 345 -12.93 9.11 12.87
C ASP A 345 -11.78 10.08 12.57
N MET A 346 -10.77 10.16 13.45
CA MET A 346 -9.56 10.93 13.19
C MET A 346 -8.71 10.37 12.04
N MET A 347 -8.69 9.06 11.85
CA MET A 347 -8.08 8.44 10.66
C MET A 347 -8.83 8.82 9.37
N ASN A 348 -10.07 9.29 9.48
CA ASN A 348 -10.88 9.81 8.38
C ASN A 348 -10.84 11.35 8.27
N ALA A 349 -10.09 12.04 9.14
CA ALA A 349 -10.05 13.49 9.16
C ALA A 349 -9.47 14.06 7.87
N SER A 350 -10.04 15.19 7.43
CA SER A 350 -9.61 15.90 6.24
C SER A 350 -8.97 17.23 6.61
N GLY A 351 -8.00 17.67 5.81
CA GLY A 351 -7.26 18.90 6.05
C GLY A 351 -6.35 19.26 4.88
N PRO A 352 -5.50 20.30 5.00
CA PRO A 352 -4.64 20.75 3.91
C PRO A 352 -3.76 19.61 3.36
N GLY A 353 -4.05 19.16 2.15
CA GLY A 353 -3.34 18.05 1.47
C GLY A 353 -3.90 16.64 1.71
N ILE A 354 -4.94 16.48 2.54
CA ILE A 354 -5.63 15.22 2.85
C ILE A 354 -7.14 15.40 2.64
N ASN A 355 -7.65 14.85 1.54
CA ASN A 355 -9.04 14.94 1.09
C ASN A 355 -9.82 13.63 1.25
N SER A 356 -9.17 12.54 1.65
CA SER A 356 -9.85 11.26 1.94
C SER A 356 -9.14 10.49 3.06
N PRO A 357 -9.88 9.60 3.78
CA PRO A 357 -9.31 8.69 4.76
C PRO A 357 -8.14 7.84 4.26
N GLU A 358 -8.20 7.46 2.97
CA GLU A 358 -7.18 6.65 2.33
C GLU A 358 -5.89 7.47 2.12
N GLN A 359 -5.99 8.79 1.94
CA GLN A 359 -4.81 9.68 1.86
C GLN A 359 -4.09 9.83 3.20
N VAL A 360 -4.76 9.60 4.33
CA VAL A 360 -4.12 9.55 5.65
C VAL A 360 -3.14 8.37 5.69
N LEU A 361 -3.58 7.17 5.29
CA LEU A 361 -2.75 5.95 5.24
C LEU A 361 -1.77 5.87 4.06
N LEU A 362 -1.96 6.70 3.03
CA LEU A 362 -1.14 6.73 1.80
C LEU A 362 -0.22 7.97 1.70
N GLY A 363 -0.33 8.91 2.65
CA GLY A 363 0.37 10.20 2.65
C GLY A 363 -0.29 11.26 1.73
N ALA A 364 -0.49 12.47 2.25
CA ALA A 364 -0.73 13.70 1.46
C ALA A 364 0.35 13.86 0.36
N PRO A 365 0.09 14.56 -0.77
CA PRO A 365 0.86 14.42 -2.00
C PRO A 365 2.36 14.60 -1.75
N LEU A 366 3.07 13.47 -1.74
CA LEU A 366 4.48 13.40 -1.43
C LEU A 366 5.28 14.29 -2.39
N VAL A 367 5.81 15.38 -1.83
CA VAL A 367 6.95 16.10 -2.40
C VAL A 367 8.09 15.08 -2.51
N THR A 368 8.57 14.90 -3.73
CA THR A 368 9.71 14.06 -4.18
C THR A 368 10.58 13.46 -3.07
N PRO A 369 10.62 12.12 -2.91
CA PRO A 369 11.58 11.46 -2.03
C PRO A 369 13.03 11.73 -2.51
N PRO A 370 13.94 12.18 -1.63
CA PRO A 370 15.36 12.14 -1.89
C PRO A 370 15.85 10.69 -1.81
N PHE A 371 17.07 10.45 -2.29
CA PHE A 371 17.80 9.17 -2.29
C PHE A 371 17.71 8.33 -3.58
N ILE A 372 18.18 8.92 -4.67
CA ILE A 372 19.08 8.24 -5.60
C ILE A 372 20.49 8.71 -5.27
N ASN A 373 21.36 7.85 -4.75
CA ASN A 373 22.77 7.88 -5.15
C ASN A 373 23.56 6.62 -4.74
N ARG A 374 24.21 6.08 -5.78
CA ARG A 374 25.32 5.11 -5.86
C ARG A 374 25.00 3.64 -5.72
#